data_AF-A0A967EBH2-F1
#
_entry.id   AF-A0A967EBH2-F1
#
_cell.length_a   1.000
_cell.length_b   1.000
_cell.length_c   1.000
_cell.angle_alpha   90.00
_cell.angle_beta   90.00
_cell.angle_gamma   90.00
#
_symmetry.space_group_name_H-M   'P 1'
#
loop_
_entity.id
_entity.type
_entity.pdbx_description
1 polymer ?
#
loop_
_entity_poly.entity_id
_entity_poly.type
_entity_poly.pdbx_seq_one_letter_code
_entity_poly.pdbx_strand_id
1 'polypeptide(L)'
;MYKLTWIALALTASLTGLPIESVSAEDNHSEPTASLKGSFWFTTVKTCTDSAIGSILHFYFNGTIVYDGHGTAQLTQQGTVVRANQTPMSFEETAELTYTVKPNGSFSQEGAFQAVDQSYTLALSKMTGQIDAQGSVLIFNAVIPPEKESVNASGGGLSEYFCGSSSTAVRMR
;
A
#
# COMPACT_ATOMS: atom_id res chain seq x y z
N MET A 1 -15.96 -46.77 49.17
CA MET A 1 -16.39 -47.89 48.29
C MET A 1 -15.95 -47.59 46.86
N TYR A 2 -15.96 -48.61 45.98
CA TYR A 2 -15.69 -48.63 44.51
C TYR A 2 -15.52 -47.26 43.80
N LYS A 3 -14.42 -46.90 43.11
CA LYS A 3 -13.26 -47.59 42.49
C LYS A 3 -13.51 -48.32 41.15
N LEU A 4 -13.14 -47.65 40.05
CA LEU A 4 -12.71 -48.07 38.68
C LEU A 4 -12.06 -46.77 38.08
N THR A 5 -11.01 -46.67 37.26
CA THR A 5 -10.01 -47.60 36.65
C THR A 5 -10.54 -48.65 35.67
N TRP A 6 -9.97 -48.91 34.48
CA TRP A 6 -8.78 -48.39 33.78
C TRP A 6 -9.22 -47.53 32.53
N ILE A 7 -8.58 -47.33 31.37
CA ILE A 7 -7.39 -47.85 30.62
C ILE A 7 -6.71 -46.67 29.88
N ALA A 8 -5.42 -46.78 29.53
CA ALA A 8 -4.65 -45.75 28.81
C ALA A 8 -4.65 -45.94 27.27
N LEU A 9 -4.37 -44.86 26.52
CA LEU A 9 -3.81 -44.96 25.18
C LEU A 9 -2.59 -44.02 25.06
N ALA A 10 -1.41 -44.61 24.89
CA ALA A 10 -0.20 -43.85 24.58
C ALA A 10 -0.02 -43.77 23.07
N LEU A 11 0.33 -42.60 22.55
CA LEU A 11 0.73 -42.42 21.16
C LEU A 11 2.00 -41.56 21.10
N THR A 12 3.11 -42.20 21.45
CA THR A 12 4.46 -41.67 21.27
C THR A 12 4.80 -41.60 19.78
N ALA A 13 4.46 -40.49 19.13
CA ALA A 13 4.96 -40.16 17.80
C ALA A 13 6.34 -39.51 17.93
N SER A 14 7.39 -40.32 18.01
CA SER A 14 8.77 -39.85 17.98
C SER A 14 9.12 -39.38 16.56
N LEU A 15 9.01 -38.08 16.28
CA LEU A 15 9.67 -37.49 15.13
C LEU A 15 11.09 -37.11 15.53
N THR A 16 12.05 -37.85 14.99
CA THR A 16 13.48 -37.58 15.15
C THR A 16 13.81 -36.16 14.72
N GLY A 17 14.68 -35.48 15.47
CA GLY A 17 15.03 -34.10 15.18
C GLY A 17 15.63 -33.93 13.78
N LEU A 18 14.96 -33.12 12.97
CA LEU A 18 15.71 -32.15 12.17
C LEU A 18 16.30 -31.15 13.18
N PRO A 19 17.56 -30.69 13.02
CA PRO A 19 17.90 -29.42 13.62
C PRO A 19 16.91 -28.40 13.03
N ILE A 20 16.19 -27.67 13.90
CA ILE A 20 15.82 -26.31 13.53
C ILE A 20 17.15 -25.57 13.55
N GLU A 21 17.87 -25.65 12.43
CA GLU A 21 18.74 -24.58 12.05
C GLU A 21 17.83 -23.36 11.96
N SER A 22 17.83 -22.61 13.06
CA SER A 22 17.80 -21.17 12.95
C SER A 22 19.01 -20.79 12.11
N VAL A 23 18.84 -20.90 10.79
CA VAL A 23 19.27 -19.86 9.88
C VAL A 23 18.62 -18.59 10.40
N SER A 24 19.26 -18.02 11.43
CA SER A 24 19.45 -16.58 11.49
C SER A 24 19.80 -16.21 10.07
N ALA A 25 18.90 -15.50 9.39
CA ALA A 25 19.27 -14.93 8.11
C ALA A 25 20.57 -14.18 8.37
N GLU A 26 21.62 -14.55 7.64
CA GLU A 26 22.92 -13.89 7.71
C GLU A 26 22.65 -12.38 7.69
N ASP A 27 23.26 -11.60 8.59
CA ASP A 27 22.98 -10.17 8.79
C ASP A 27 23.57 -9.33 7.64
N ASN A 28 23.14 -9.69 6.43
CA ASN A 28 23.35 -8.99 5.20
C ASN A 28 22.64 -7.65 5.35
N HIS A 29 23.43 -6.61 5.55
CA HIS A 29 23.05 -5.21 5.39
C HIS A 29 22.71 -4.85 3.93
N SER A 30 21.99 -5.72 3.21
CA SER A 30 21.21 -5.35 2.04
C SER A 30 20.08 -4.44 2.52
N GLU A 31 20.15 -3.15 2.18
CA GLU A 31 19.13 -2.18 2.55
C GLU A 31 17.74 -2.68 2.12
N PRO A 32 16.74 -2.81 3.02
CA PRO A 32 15.44 -3.35 2.66
C PRO A 32 14.75 -2.59 1.51
N THR A 33 15.07 -1.30 1.35
CA THR A 33 14.64 -0.43 0.24
C THR A 33 15.07 -0.92 -1.14
N ALA A 34 16.20 -1.64 -1.26
CA ALA A 34 16.73 -2.13 -2.52
C ALA A 34 15.83 -3.21 -3.15
N SER A 35 15.04 -3.93 -2.34
CA SER A 35 14.05 -4.90 -2.82
C SER A 35 12.98 -4.27 -3.73
N LEU A 36 12.62 -3.01 -3.49
CA LEU A 36 11.65 -2.27 -4.30
C LEU A 36 12.25 -1.69 -5.59
N LYS A 37 13.58 -1.59 -5.75
CA LYS A 37 14.20 -0.89 -6.88
C LYS A 37 13.67 -1.36 -8.24
N GLY A 38 13.13 -0.44 -9.04
CA GLY A 38 12.59 -0.72 -10.38
C GLY A 38 11.21 -0.09 -10.64
N SER A 39 10.63 -0.40 -11.79
CA SER A 39 9.34 0.15 -12.24
C SER A 39 8.21 -0.86 -12.09
N PHE A 40 7.04 -0.41 -11.64
CA PHE A 40 5.84 -1.22 -11.46
C PHE A 40 4.65 -0.53 -12.11
N TRP A 41 3.88 -1.28 -12.90
CA TRP A 41 2.57 -0.85 -13.36
C TRP A 41 1.53 -1.19 -12.30
N PHE A 42 0.57 -0.29 -12.02
CA PHE A 42 -0.44 -0.52 -10.99
C PHE A 42 -1.84 -0.10 -11.40
N THR A 43 -2.82 -0.68 -10.70
CA THR A 43 -4.21 -0.19 -10.67
C THR A 43 -4.67 0.00 -9.23
N THR A 44 -5.37 1.09 -8.98
CA THR A 44 -5.90 1.47 -7.66
C THR A 44 -7.40 1.75 -7.76
N VAL A 45 -8.17 1.26 -6.81
CA VAL A 45 -9.52 1.77 -6.52
C VAL A 45 -9.48 2.48 -5.17
N LYS A 46 -9.95 3.73 -5.13
CA LYS A 46 -9.97 4.57 -3.94
C LYS A 46 -11.35 5.18 -3.78
N THR A 47 -11.97 4.99 -2.62
CA THR A 47 -13.25 5.59 -2.26
C THR A 47 -13.02 6.61 -1.17
N CYS A 48 -13.42 7.85 -1.41
CA CYS A 48 -13.25 8.97 -0.49
C CYS A 48 -14.61 9.53 -0.07
N THR A 49 -14.71 10.00 1.16
CA THR A 49 -15.84 10.79 1.65
C THR A 49 -15.33 12.20 1.95
N ASP A 50 -15.98 13.21 1.37
CA ASP A 50 -15.76 14.62 1.66
C ASP A 50 -16.07 14.93 3.13
N SER A 51 -15.13 15.53 3.87
CA SER A 51 -15.29 15.75 5.32
C SER A 51 -16.35 16.79 5.67
N ALA A 52 -16.68 17.71 4.74
CA ALA A 52 -17.54 18.85 4.97
C ALA A 52 -18.98 18.61 4.49
N ILE A 53 -19.16 17.94 3.35
CA ILE A 53 -20.50 17.67 2.76
C ILE A 53 -20.89 16.19 2.74
N GLY A 54 -20.03 15.26 3.16
CA GLY A 54 -20.33 13.82 3.20
C GLY A 54 -20.50 13.16 1.83
N SER A 55 -20.12 13.85 0.75
CA SER A 55 -20.21 13.32 -0.62
C SER A 55 -19.21 12.19 -0.81
N ILE A 56 -19.68 11.03 -1.28
CA ILE A 56 -18.82 9.90 -1.66
C ILE A 56 -18.31 10.12 -3.10
N LEU A 57 -17.02 9.87 -3.29
CA LEU A 57 -16.32 9.89 -4.57
C LEU A 57 -15.63 8.53 -4.77
N HIS A 58 -15.78 7.94 -5.96
CA HIS A 58 -15.01 6.75 -6.35
C HIS A 58 -13.98 7.15 -7.41
N PHE A 59 -12.72 6.81 -7.16
CA PHE A 59 -11.60 7.05 -8.06
C PHE A 59 -11.04 5.73 -8.55
N TYR A 60 -10.80 5.66 -9.85
CA TYR A 60 -10.12 4.56 -10.52
C TYR A 60 -8.83 5.12 -11.12
N PHE A 61 -7.69 4.53 -10.77
CA PHE A 61 -6.39 4.95 -11.30
C PHE A 61 -5.69 3.78 -11.99
N ASN A 62 -4.98 4.09 -13.07
CA ASN A 62 -3.91 3.27 -13.60
C ASN A 62 -2.63 4.11 -13.67
N GLY A 63 -1.46 3.48 -13.53
CA GLY A 63 -0.22 4.25 -13.45
C GLY A 63 1.06 3.42 -13.42
N THR A 64 2.17 4.13 -13.34
CA THR A 64 3.50 3.58 -13.13
C THR A 64 4.15 4.26 -11.94
N ILE A 65 4.74 3.46 -11.04
CA ILE A 65 5.62 3.93 -9.97
C ILE A 65 7.03 3.38 -10.20
N VAL A 66 8.05 4.23 -10.01
CA VAL A 66 9.46 3.90 -10.20
C VAL A 66 10.19 4.16 -8.88
N TYR A 67 10.66 3.10 -8.23
CA TYR A 67 11.44 3.14 -6.99
C TYR A 67 12.94 3.15 -7.27
N ASP A 68 13.69 4.01 -6.60
CA ASP A 68 15.14 4.17 -6.78
C ASP A 68 16.00 3.07 -6.14
N GLY A 69 15.48 2.42 -5.08
CA GLY A 69 16.18 1.45 -4.23
C GLY A 69 16.70 2.01 -2.90
N HIS A 70 16.61 3.32 -2.67
CA HIS A 70 17.25 4.03 -1.55
C HIS A 70 16.26 4.88 -0.73
N GLY A 71 14.96 4.85 -1.08
CA GLY A 71 13.89 5.49 -0.29
C GLY A 71 13.10 6.58 -1.01
N THR A 72 13.30 6.78 -2.33
CA THR A 72 12.49 7.72 -3.14
C THR A 72 11.80 7.02 -4.31
N ALA A 73 10.58 7.47 -4.63
CA ALA A 73 9.81 6.95 -5.74
C ALA A 73 9.12 8.06 -6.53
N GLN A 74 9.08 7.88 -7.85
CA GLN A 74 8.40 8.76 -8.79
C GLN A 74 7.15 8.04 -9.32
N LEU A 75 5.98 8.65 -9.18
CA LEU A 75 4.70 8.10 -9.60
C LEU A 75 4.08 8.97 -10.69
N THR A 76 3.51 8.29 -11.69
CA THR A 76 2.69 8.87 -12.77
C THR A 76 1.39 8.08 -12.87
N GLN A 77 0.24 8.73 -12.89
CA GLN A 77 -1.05 8.04 -13.03
C GLN A 77 -2.09 8.85 -13.79
N GLN A 78 -2.99 8.15 -14.48
CA GLN A 78 -4.24 8.70 -14.99
C GLN A 78 -5.38 8.23 -14.07
N GLY A 79 -6.18 9.18 -13.63
CA GLY A 79 -7.34 8.95 -12.76
C GLY A 79 -8.65 9.21 -13.48
N THR A 80 -9.71 8.55 -13.04
CA THR A 80 -11.10 8.92 -13.35
C THR A 80 -11.91 8.94 -12.07
N VAL A 81 -12.53 10.08 -11.77
CA VAL A 81 -13.44 10.27 -10.63
C VAL A 81 -14.89 10.10 -11.07
N VAL A 82 -15.65 9.35 -10.29
CA VAL A 82 -17.09 9.12 -10.42
C VAL A 82 -17.78 9.62 -9.16
N ARG A 83 -18.73 10.54 -9.33
CA ARG A 83 -19.69 10.98 -8.29
C ARG A 83 -21.09 10.58 -8.73
N ALA A 84 -21.94 10.20 -7.78
CA ALA A 84 -23.34 9.90 -8.07
C ALA A 84 -24.03 11.07 -8.80
N ASN A 85 -24.80 10.75 -9.84
CA ASN A 85 -25.54 11.71 -10.67
C ASN A 85 -24.68 12.77 -11.41
N GLN A 86 -23.39 12.50 -11.63
CA GLN A 86 -22.50 13.35 -12.44
C GLN A 86 -21.77 12.53 -13.52
N THR A 87 -21.40 13.20 -14.61
CA THR A 87 -20.50 12.63 -15.63
C THR A 87 -19.13 12.32 -15.00
N PRO A 88 -18.52 11.15 -15.27
CA PRO A 88 -17.14 10.89 -14.86
C PRO A 88 -16.17 11.93 -15.42
N MET A 89 -15.16 12.30 -14.63
CA MET A 89 -14.12 13.24 -15.04
C MET A 89 -12.76 12.55 -14.97
N SER A 90 -11.97 12.67 -16.03
CA SER A 90 -10.60 12.12 -16.11
C SER A 90 -9.57 13.20 -15.87
N PHE A 91 -8.44 12.83 -15.27
CA PHE A 91 -7.35 13.72 -14.89
C PHE A 91 -6.02 12.94 -14.83
N GLU A 92 -4.89 13.64 -14.75
CA GLU A 92 -3.56 13.03 -14.68
C GLU A 92 -2.76 13.64 -13.53
N GLU A 93 -2.01 12.80 -12.81
CA GLU A 93 -1.22 13.18 -11.63
C GLU A 93 0.23 12.69 -11.72
N THR A 94 1.14 13.50 -11.20
CA THR A 94 2.52 13.15 -10.84
C THR A 94 2.69 13.24 -9.33
N ALA A 95 3.50 12.36 -8.74
CA ALA A 95 3.84 12.44 -7.32
C ALA A 95 5.30 12.05 -7.04
N GLU A 96 5.98 12.86 -6.22
CA GLU A 96 7.24 12.49 -5.58
C GLU A 96 6.92 11.89 -4.21
N LEU A 97 7.38 10.67 -3.95
CA LEU A 97 7.11 9.93 -2.73
C LEU A 97 8.42 9.55 -2.02
N THR A 98 8.43 9.60 -0.69
CA THR A 98 9.42 8.90 0.12
C THR A 98 8.86 7.55 0.55
N TYR A 99 9.73 6.56 0.78
CA TYR A 99 9.30 5.23 1.23
C TYR A 99 10.29 4.58 2.20
N THR A 100 9.75 3.71 3.06
CA THR A 100 10.52 2.90 4.03
C THR A 100 10.05 1.45 3.99
N VAL A 101 10.99 0.50 3.95
CA VAL A 101 10.72 -0.95 3.90
C VAL A 101 11.25 -1.60 5.16
N LYS A 102 10.48 -2.53 5.74
CA LYS A 102 10.87 -3.34 6.90
C LYS A 102 11.33 -4.73 6.45
N PRO A 103 12.19 -5.44 7.22
CA PRO A 103 12.70 -6.77 6.84
C PRO A 103 11.65 -7.85 6.57
N ASN A 104 10.41 -7.68 7.04
CA ASN A 104 9.28 -8.57 6.75
C ASN A 104 8.53 -8.23 5.44
N GLY A 105 9.09 -7.37 4.59
CA GLY A 105 8.49 -6.95 3.33
C GLY A 105 7.30 -5.99 3.46
N SER A 106 6.94 -5.55 4.67
CA SER A 106 5.95 -4.47 4.81
C SER A 106 6.61 -3.11 4.63
N PHE A 107 5.90 -2.18 4.00
CA PHE A 107 6.42 -0.84 3.69
C PHE A 107 5.37 0.25 3.88
N SER A 108 5.85 1.48 3.97
CA SER A 108 5.04 2.70 4.02
C SER A 108 5.66 3.75 3.10
N GLN A 109 4.80 4.45 2.36
CA GLN A 109 5.21 5.52 1.44
C GLN A 109 4.28 6.74 1.58
N GLU A 110 4.83 7.94 1.48
CA GLU A 110 4.11 9.20 1.65
C GLU A 110 4.67 10.31 0.75
N GLY A 111 3.85 11.31 0.45
CA GLY A 111 4.27 12.45 -0.37
C GLY A 111 3.12 13.35 -0.78
N ALA A 112 3.33 14.09 -1.88
CA ALA A 112 2.34 14.98 -2.46
C ALA A 112 2.07 14.59 -3.93
N PHE A 113 0.80 14.59 -4.32
CA PHE A 113 0.39 14.41 -5.71
C PHE A 113 0.00 15.77 -6.29
N GLN A 114 0.36 16.02 -7.53
CA GLN A 114 0.03 17.24 -8.25
C GLN A 114 -0.63 16.88 -9.58
N ALA A 115 -1.70 17.58 -9.93
CA ALA A 115 -2.33 17.45 -11.24
C ALA A 115 -1.39 17.97 -12.33
N VAL A 116 -1.27 17.26 -13.46
CA VAL A 116 -0.38 17.63 -14.57
C VAL A 116 -0.76 18.98 -15.19
N ASP A 117 -2.05 19.34 -15.17
CA ASP A 117 -2.59 20.64 -15.58
C ASP A 117 -2.44 21.75 -14.51
N GLN A 118 -1.84 21.42 -13.36
CA GLN A 118 -1.66 22.29 -12.20
C GLN A 118 -2.98 22.81 -11.59
N SER A 119 -4.10 22.12 -11.81
CA SER A 119 -5.41 22.49 -11.25
C SER A 119 -5.53 22.27 -9.73
N TYR A 120 -4.79 21.31 -9.17
CA TYR A 120 -4.72 21.05 -7.72
C TYR A 120 -3.43 20.36 -7.27
N THR A 121 -3.20 20.38 -5.96
CA THR A 121 -2.20 19.58 -5.24
C THR A 121 -2.85 18.86 -4.06
N LEU A 122 -2.66 17.54 -3.96
CA LEU A 122 -3.01 16.68 -2.83
C LEU A 122 -1.82 16.60 -1.88
N ALA A 123 -1.95 17.15 -0.68
CA ALA A 123 -0.89 17.16 0.33
C ALA A 123 -1.00 15.95 1.29
N LEU A 124 0.17 15.39 1.66
CA LEU A 124 0.33 14.36 2.69
C LEU A 124 -0.48 13.08 2.46
N SER A 125 -0.58 12.63 1.19
CA SER A 125 -1.16 11.33 0.88
C SER A 125 -0.19 10.22 1.26
N LYS A 126 -0.70 9.18 1.92
CA LYS A 126 0.11 8.16 2.60
C LYS A 126 -0.52 6.77 2.42
N MET A 127 0.33 5.80 2.10
CA MET A 127 -0.07 4.43 1.79
C MET A 127 0.81 3.46 2.56
N THR A 128 0.23 2.33 2.96
CA THR A 128 0.99 1.18 3.48
C THR A 128 0.88 0.03 2.49
N GLY A 129 1.82 -0.91 2.54
CA GLY A 129 1.81 -2.03 1.62
C GLY A 129 2.64 -3.22 2.07
N GLN A 130 2.53 -4.28 1.29
CA GLN A 130 3.28 -5.53 1.45
C GLN A 130 3.88 -5.94 0.10
N ILE A 131 5.16 -6.27 0.13
CA ILE A 131 5.90 -6.88 -0.98
C ILE A 131 5.65 -8.40 -0.93
N ASP A 132 5.45 -9.04 -2.08
CA ASP A 132 5.43 -10.51 -2.19
C ASP A 132 6.83 -11.12 -1.96
N ALA A 133 6.89 -12.45 -1.80
CA ALA A 133 8.15 -13.17 -1.56
C ALA A 133 9.12 -13.15 -2.77
N GLN A 134 8.68 -12.61 -3.91
CA GLN A 134 9.42 -12.54 -5.18
C GLN A 134 9.83 -11.10 -5.54
N GLY A 135 9.53 -10.11 -4.70
CA GLY A 135 9.76 -8.68 -4.99
C GLY A 135 9.02 -8.18 -6.23
N SER A 136 8.04 -8.91 -6.74
CA SER A 136 7.46 -8.79 -8.08
C SER A 136 6.02 -8.27 -8.09
N VAL A 137 5.30 -8.43 -6.97
CA VAL A 137 3.96 -7.88 -6.76
C VAL A 137 3.95 -7.07 -5.47
N LEU A 138 3.34 -5.88 -5.53
CA LEU A 138 3.08 -5.02 -4.38
C LEU A 138 1.57 -4.91 -4.17
N ILE A 139 1.14 -4.97 -2.91
CA ILE A 139 -0.24 -4.64 -2.52
C ILE A 139 -0.18 -3.32 -1.76
N PHE A 140 -0.82 -2.27 -2.26
CA PHE A 140 -0.99 -1.01 -1.51
C PHE A 140 -2.39 -0.95 -0.87
N ASN A 141 -2.49 -0.32 0.29
CA ASN A 141 -3.74 0.05 0.93
C ASN A 141 -3.61 1.44 1.56
N ALA A 142 -4.74 2.11 1.77
CA ALA A 142 -4.79 3.30 2.63
C ALA A 142 -4.32 2.97 4.06
N VAL A 143 -3.90 4.00 4.81
CA VAL A 143 -3.60 3.84 6.24
C VAL A 143 -4.87 3.44 7.00
N ILE A 144 -4.70 2.59 8.03
CA ILE A 144 -5.75 2.22 8.98
C ILE A 144 -5.27 2.65 10.39
N PRO A 145 -6.00 3.53 11.11
CA PRO A 145 -7.23 4.20 10.69
C PRO A 145 -7.00 5.19 9.52
N PRO A 146 -8.04 5.51 8.73
CA PRO A 146 -7.92 6.47 7.63
C PRO A 146 -7.46 7.85 8.13
N GLU A 147 -6.32 8.31 7.62
CA GLU A 147 -5.83 9.67 7.81
C GLU A 147 -6.61 10.63 6.86
N LYS A 148 -6.63 11.93 7.18
CA LYS A 148 -7.22 12.94 6.28
C LYS A 148 -6.22 13.27 5.17
N GLU A 149 -6.70 13.32 3.93
CA GLU A 149 -5.98 13.91 2.81
C GLU A 149 -6.53 15.32 2.51
N SER A 150 -5.64 16.26 2.17
CA SER A 150 -6.02 17.66 1.88
C SER A 150 -5.75 18.02 0.42
N VAL A 151 -6.81 18.35 -0.32
CA VAL A 151 -6.75 18.86 -1.70
C VAL A 151 -6.77 20.39 -1.69
N ASN A 152 -5.72 21.00 -2.19
CA ASN A 152 -5.66 22.42 -2.49
C ASN A 152 -5.88 22.63 -3.99
N ALA A 153 -7.02 23.18 -4.39
CA ALA A 153 -7.28 23.62 -5.75
C ALA A 153 -6.64 24.99 -6.00
N SER A 154 -6.02 25.18 -7.16
CA SER A 154 -5.25 26.38 -7.51
C SER A 154 -6.07 27.68 -7.58
N GLY A 155 -7.41 27.57 -7.58
CA GLY A 155 -8.33 28.69 -7.35
C GLY A 155 -8.50 29.14 -5.89
N GLY A 156 -7.71 28.60 -4.96
CA GLY A 156 -7.77 28.92 -3.52
C GLY A 156 -8.77 28.11 -2.70
N GLY A 157 -9.30 27.00 -3.25
CA GLY A 157 -10.21 26.10 -2.54
C GLY A 157 -9.47 25.00 -1.80
N LEU A 158 -9.73 24.83 -0.51
CA LEU A 158 -9.31 23.67 0.28
C LEU A 158 -10.48 22.67 0.40
N SER A 159 -10.20 21.38 0.28
CA SER A 159 -11.15 20.31 0.60
C SER A 159 -10.43 19.16 1.28
N GLU A 160 -11.06 18.55 2.28
CA GLU A 160 -10.51 17.42 3.03
C GLU A 160 -11.29 16.14 2.73
N TYR A 161 -10.58 15.02 2.63
CA TYR A 161 -11.17 13.72 2.33
C TYR A 161 -10.68 12.64 3.31
N PHE A 162 -11.61 11.78 3.75
CA PHE A 162 -11.27 10.50 4.35
C PHE A 162 -11.37 9.42 3.28
N CYS A 163 -10.25 8.76 2.98
CA CYS A 163 -10.16 7.81 1.87
C CYS A 163 -9.78 6.40 2.32
N GLY A 164 -10.46 5.40 1.75
CA GLY A 164 -10.02 4.01 1.74
C GLY A 164 -9.59 3.63 0.32
N SER A 165 -8.42 3.02 0.17
CA SER A 165 -7.93 2.50 -1.12
C SER A 165 -7.39 1.09 -0.97
N SER A 166 -7.45 0.33 -2.06
CA SER A 166 -6.70 -0.90 -2.24
C SER A 166 -6.23 -1.00 -3.69
N SER A 167 -5.02 -1.54 -3.86
CA SER A 167 -4.29 -1.51 -5.12
C SER A 167 -3.43 -2.75 -5.29
N THR A 168 -3.07 -3.03 -6.53
CA THR A 168 -2.00 -3.99 -6.84
C THR A 168 -1.08 -3.41 -7.89
N ALA A 169 0.22 -3.55 -7.66
CA ALA A 169 1.28 -3.20 -8.61
C ALA A 169 2.06 -4.45 -9.01
N VAL A 170 2.46 -4.53 -10.28
CA VAL A 170 3.24 -5.63 -10.84
C VAL A 170 4.52 -5.06 -11.46
N ARG A 171 5.67 -5.64 -11.10
CA ARG A 171 6.99 -5.26 -11.59
C ARG A 171 7.06 -5.43 -13.11
N MET A 172 7.46 -4.38 -13.81
CA MET A 172 7.76 -4.43 -15.24
C MET A 172 9.15 -5.05 -15.47
N ARG A 173 9.32 -5.71 -16.63
CA ARG A 173 10.55 -6.41 -17.03
C ARG A 173 11.29 -5.65 -18.12
#